data_AF-A0A109NIA1-F1
#
_entry.id   AF-A0A109NIA1-F1
#
_cell.length_a   1.000
_cell.length_b   1.000
_cell.length_c   1.000
_cell.angle_alpha   90.00
_cell.angle_beta   90.00
_cell.angle_gamma   90.00
#
_symmetry.space_group_name_H-M   'P 1'
#
loop_
_entity.id
_entity.type
_entity.pdbx_description
1 polymer ?
#
loop_
_entity_poly.entity_id
_entity_poly.type
_entity_poly.pdbx_seq_one_letter_code
_entity_poly.pdbx_strand_id
1 'polypeptide(L)'
;RPAANTKLGAKRIHTVRTRGGNKKYRALRLDQGNFSWGSECCTRKTRIIDVVYNASNNELVRTKTLVKNAIVVIDATPFRQWYESHYILPLGRKKGAKPTEAEEAVLNKKRSKKVEKKYKIRQRLAKLEPALEEQFQNARILACVSSRPGQCGRADG
;
A
#
# COMPACT_ATOMS: atom_id res chain seq x y z
N ARG A 1 -11.07 -27.95 -8.39
CA ARG A 1 -11.89 -26.74 -8.11
C ARG A 1 -11.45 -25.64 -9.08
N PRO A 2 -12.38 -24.91 -9.71
CA PRO A 2 -12.06 -23.84 -10.66
C PRO A 2 -11.15 -22.74 -10.07
N ALA A 3 -10.49 -22.00 -10.96
CA ALA A 3 -9.69 -20.83 -10.59
C ALA A 3 -10.60 -19.70 -10.03
N ALA A 4 -10.06 -18.89 -9.12
CA ALA A 4 -10.83 -17.80 -8.50
C ALA A 4 -10.91 -16.55 -9.38
N ASN A 5 -9.89 -16.29 -10.20
CA ASN A 5 -9.78 -15.13 -11.10
C ASN A 5 -10.15 -13.80 -10.43
N THR A 6 -9.62 -13.57 -9.22
CA THR A 6 -9.91 -12.39 -8.38
C THR A 6 -9.73 -11.09 -9.17
N LYS A 7 -10.76 -10.24 -9.19
CA LYS A 7 -10.74 -8.94 -9.88
C LYS A 7 -10.68 -7.77 -8.91
N LEU A 8 -10.33 -6.60 -9.44
CA LEU A 8 -10.52 -5.35 -8.72
C LEU A 8 -12.01 -5.02 -8.57
N GLY A 9 -12.41 -4.62 -7.36
CA GLY A 9 -13.77 -4.17 -7.08
C GLY A 9 -14.21 -4.47 -5.65
N ALA A 10 -15.46 -4.11 -5.34
CA ALA A 10 -16.02 -4.26 -4.00
C ALA A 10 -15.85 -5.68 -3.45
N LYS A 11 -15.27 -5.77 -2.25
CA LYS A 11 -14.87 -7.00 -1.57
C LYS A 11 -15.97 -8.08 -1.64
N ARG A 12 -15.67 -9.20 -2.31
CA ARG A 12 -16.51 -10.39 -2.37
C ARG A 12 -15.64 -11.63 -2.21
N ILE A 13 -15.88 -12.40 -1.15
CA ILE A 13 -15.10 -13.58 -0.79
C ILE A 13 -16.07 -14.73 -0.49
N HIS A 14 -15.88 -15.89 -1.12
CA HIS A 14 -16.62 -17.11 -0.80
C HIS A 14 -15.76 -18.06 0.03
N THR A 15 -16.34 -18.63 1.08
CA THR A 15 -15.68 -19.67 1.87
C THR A 15 -15.89 -21.03 1.22
N VAL A 16 -14.84 -21.85 1.17
CA VAL A 16 -14.87 -23.19 0.59
C VAL A 16 -14.37 -24.19 1.62
N ARG A 17 -15.20 -25.17 1.98
CA ARG A 17 -14.78 -26.31 2.81
C ARG A 17 -13.82 -27.20 2.01
N THR A 18 -12.73 -27.62 2.65
CA THR A 18 -11.68 -28.48 2.07
C THR A 18 -11.52 -29.77 2.88
N ARG A 19 -10.63 -30.67 2.42
CA ARG A 19 -10.32 -31.93 3.08
C ARG A 19 -9.94 -31.70 4.56
N GLY A 20 -10.40 -32.59 5.43
CA GLY A 20 -10.16 -32.51 6.88
C GLY A 20 -10.99 -31.44 7.60
N GLY A 21 -12.09 -30.97 7.01
CA GLY A 21 -12.96 -29.97 7.64
C GLY A 21 -12.44 -28.53 7.61
N ASN A 22 -11.23 -28.30 7.08
CA ASN A 22 -10.62 -26.97 6.95
C ASN A 22 -11.39 -26.05 5.99
N LYS A 23 -11.14 -24.73 6.10
CA LYS A 23 -11.74 -23.70 5.25
C LYS A 23 -10.67 -22.98 4.43
N LYS A 24 -11.01 -22.62 3.19
CA LYS A 24 -10.26 -21.68 2.34
C LYS A 24 -11.15 -20.52 1.94
N TYR A 25 -10.54 -19.38 1.62
CA TYR A 25 -11.25 -18.16 1.25
C TYR A 25 -10.93 -17.80 -0.19
N ARG A 26 -11.94 -17.83 -1.04
CA ARG A 26 -11.85 -17.52 -2.47
C ARG A 26 -12.28 -16.08 -2.67
N ALA A 27 -11.30 -15.18 -2.77
CA ALA A 27 -11.58 -13.84 -3.25
C ALA A 27 -12.06 -13.89 -4.70
N LEU A 28 -13.21 -13.28 -4.96
CA LEU A 28 -13.72 -13.04 -6.31
C LEU A 28 -13.46 -11.58 -6.71
N ARG A 29 -13.60 -10.66 -5.75
CA ARG A 29 -13.28 -9.24 -5.90
C ARG A 29 -12.60 -8.71 -4.65
N LEU A 30 -11.54 -7.91 -4.83
CA LEU A 30 -10.85 -7.18 -3.77
C LEU A 30 -10.40 -5.83 -4.32
N ASP A 31 -10.44 -4.80 -3.49
CA ASP A 31 -10.00 -3.44 -3.79
C ASP A 31 -9.00 -2.92 -2.76
N GLN A 32 -8.74 -3.66 -1.69
CA GLN A 32 -7.83 -3.27 -0.60
C GLN A 32 -6.95 -4.45 -0.18
N GLY A 33 -5.74 -4.13 0.26
CA GLY A 33 -4.76 -5.08 0.79
C GLY A 33 -3.94 -4.45 1.92
N ASN A 34 -3.26 -5.28 2.71
CA ASN A 34 -2.28 -4.81 3.68
C ASN A 34 -0.88 -4.86 3.06
N PHE A 35 -0.29 -3.70 2.81
CA PHE A 35 1.00 -3.58 2.13
C PHE A 35 2.08 -3.09 3.08
N SER A 36 3.29 -3.62 2.95
CA SER A 36 4.43 -3.30 3.80
C SER A 36 5.50 -2.48 3.09
N TRP A 37 5.88 -1.36 3.68
CA TRP A 37 7.05 -0.58 3.30
C TRP A 37 8.25 -1.09 4.09
N GLY A 38 9.07 -1.94 3.45
CA GLY A 38 10.13 -2.70 4.12
C GLY A 38 11.26 -1.87 4.72
N SER A 39 11.73 -0.82 4.03
CA SER A 39 12.85 0.02 4.53
C SER A 39 12.50 0.77 5.81
N GLU A 40 11.22 1.12 5.98
CA GLU A 40 10.69 1.89 7.11
C GLU A 40 9.94 1.02 8.14
N CYS A 41 9.85 -0.29 7.90
CA CYS A 41 9.08 -1.24 8.70
C CYS A 41 7.64 -0.77 8.97
N CYS A 42 6.98 -0.17 7.98
CA CYS A 42 5.64 0.38 8.10
C CYS A 42 4.65 -0.40 7.24
N THR A 43 3.64 -1.01 7.87
CA THR A 43 2.58 -1.70 7.14
C THR A 43 1.28 -0.90 7.23
N ARG A 44 0.60 -0.72 6.09
CA ARG A 44 -0.68 -0.01 6.02
C ARG A 44 -1.66 -0.73 5.11
N LYS A 45 -2.92 -0.68 5.54
CA LYS A 45 -4.04 -1.04 4.68
C LYS A 45 -4.21 0.08 3.65
N THR A 46 -4.13 -0.28 2.38
CA THR A 46 -4.28 0.66 1.28
C THR A 46 -5.13 0.07 0.16
N ARG A 47 -5.68 0.96 -0.67
CA ARG A 47 -6.49 0.60 -1.83
C ARG A 47 -5.58 0.20 -2.99
N ILE A 48 -5.93 -0.90 -3.65
CA ILE A 48 -5.32 -1.33 -4.90
C ILE A 48 -6.07 -0.61 -6.02
N ILE A 49 -5.31 0.14 -6.81
CA ILE A 49 -5.84 0.99 -7.88
C ILE A 49 -5.83 0.21 -9.19
N ASP A 50 -4.69 -0.39 -9.53
CA ASP A 50 -4.51 -1.04 -10.82
C ASP A 50 -3.53 -2.22 -10.77
N VAL A 51 -3.63 -3.12 -11.75
CA VAL A 51 -2.62 -4.16 -12.04
C VAL A 51 -1.84 -3.73 -13.28
N VAL A 52 -0.51 -3.60 -13.14
CA VAL A 52 0.35 -3.04 -14.20
C VAL A 52 1.29 -4.05 -14.82
N TYR A 53 1.72 -5.07 -14.07
CA TYR A 53 2.60 -6.10 -14.59
C TYR A 53 2.35 -7.45 -13.93
N ASN A 54 2.54 -8.50 -14.72
CA ASN A 54 2.47 -9.88 -14.26
C ASN A 54 3.51 -10.72 -14.99
N ALA A 55 4.39 -11.38 -14.24
CA ALA A 55 5.48 -12.17 -14.81
C ALA A 55 5.01 -13.42 -15.56
N SER A 56 3.84 -13.98 -15.23
CA SER A 56 3.40 -15.26 -15.78
C SER A 56 2.55 -15.15 -17.04
N ASN A 57 1.72 -14.12 -17.16
CA ASN A 57 0.81 -13.95 -18.31
C ASN A 57 0.32 -12.50 -18.43
N ASN A 58 0.52 -11.89 -19.61
CA ASN A 58 0.11 -10.52 -19.93
C ASN A 58 -1.41 -10.33 -19.95
N GLU A 59 -2.20 -11.37 -20.27
CA GLU A 59 -3.67 -11.29 -20.24
C GLU A 59 -4.22 -11.02 -18.83
N LEU A 60 -3.47 -11.40 -17.80
CA LEU A 60 -3.84 -11.13 -16.41
C LEU A 60 -3.73 -9.64 -16.07
N VAL A 61 -2.84 -8.91 -16.75
CA VAL A 61 -2.76 -7.44 -16.66
C VAL A 61 -3.95 -6.81 -17.36
N ARG A 62 -4.24 -7.21 -18.61
CA ARG A 62 -5.37 -6.67 -19.38
C ARG A 62 -6.70 -6.84 -18.66
N THR A 63 -6.91 -8.01 -18.04
CA THR A 63 -8.14 -8.33 -17.33
C THR A 63 -8.13 -7.95 -15.84
N LYS A 64 -7.08 -7.27 -15.35
CA LYS A 64 -6.94 -6.78 -13.97
C LYS A 64 -7.14 -7.88 -12.91
N THR A 65 -6.46 -9.02 -13.13
CA THR A 65 -6.54 -10.18 -12.24
C THR A 65 -5.47 -10.12 -11.15
N LEU A 66 -5.90 -10.22 -9.88
CA LEU A 66 -5.00 -10.26 -8.73
C LEU A 66 -4.50 -11.69 -8.46
N VAL A 67 -3.19 -11.87 -8.62
CA VAL A 67 -2.47 -13.11 -8.31
C VAL A 67 -1.22 -12.82 -7.48
N LYS A 68 -0.62 -13.87 -6.90
CA LYS A 68 0.67 -13.74 -6.23
C LYS A 68 1.71 -13.23 -7.22
N ASN A 69 2.58 -12.34 -6.76
CA ASN A 69 3.66 -11.70 -7.49
C ASN A 69 3.23 -10.74 -8.60
N ALA A 70 1.94 -10.38 -8.65
CA ALA A 70 1.49 -9.31 -9.54
C ALA A 70 2.02 -7.96 -9.03
N ILE A 71 2.49 -7.12 -9.95
CA ILE A 71 2.86 -5.74 -9.64
C ILE A 71 1.62 -4.87 -9.84
N VAL A 72 1.25 -4.20 -8.76
CA VAL A 72 0.04 -3.39 -8.65
C VAL A 72 0.40 -1.95 -8.28
N VAL A 73 -0.48 -1.04 -8.64
CA VAL A 73 -0.44 0.35 -8.17
C VAL A 73 -1.35 0.46 -6.97
N ILE A 74 -0.84 0.98 -5.86
CA ILE A 74 -1.58 1.21 -4.62
C ILE A 74 -1.60 2.70 -4.27
N ASP A 75 -2.57 3.10 -3.46
CA ASP A 75 -2.65 4.45 -2.92
C ASP A 75 -1.51 4.70 -1.91
N ALA A 76 -0.77 5.78 -2.12
CA ALA A 76 0.39 6.15 -1.30
C ALA A 76 0.01 6.93 -0.03
N THR A 77 -1.23 7.45 0.06
CA THR A 77 -1.68 8.36 1.12
C THR A 77 -1.47 7.81 2.54
N PRO A 78 -1.78 6.53 2.85
CA PRO A 78 -1.56 6.00 4.19
C PRO A 78 -0.09 5.99 4.63
N PHE A 79 0.83 5.78 3.67
CA PHE A 79 2.28 5.78 3.94
C PHE A 79 2.82 7.20 4.06
N ARG A 80 2.33 8.13 3.23
CA ARG A 80 2.68 9.55 3.31
C ARG A 80 2.27 10.15 4.66
N GLN A 81 1.04 9.90 5.11
CA GLN A 81 0.56 10.33 6.44
C GLN A 81 1.44 9.78 7.56
N TRP A 82 1.83 8.50 7.47
CA TRP A 82 2.76 7.92 8.44
C TRP A 82 4.12 8.63 8.42
N TYR A 83 4.70 8.83 7.24
CA TYR A 83 5.99 9.48 7.07
C TYR A 83 6.01 10.91 7.63
N GLU A 84 5.01 11.72 7.30
CA GLU A 84 4.86 13.08 7.81
C GLU A 84 4.70 13.10 9.34
N SER A 85 4.01 12.11 9.92
CA SER A 85 3.89 11.98 11.38
C SER A 85 5.18 11.49 12.07
N HIS A 86 5.95 10.64 11.38
CA HIS A 86 7.13 9.96 11.93
C HIS A 86 8.39 10.83 11.87
N TYR A 87 8.57 11.54 10.75
CA TYR A 87 9.74 12.36 10.46
C TYR A 87 9.47 13.86 10.57
N ILE A 88 8.21 14.30 10.54
CA ILE A 88 7.84 15.73 10.49
C ILE A 88 8.52 16.41 9.30
N LEU A 89 8.51 15.74 8.16
CA LEU A 89 8.99 16.25 6.90
C LEU A 89 7.90 16.06 5.85
N PRO A 90 7.68 17.04 4.97
CA PRO A 90 6.75 16.88 3.87
C PRO A 90 7.25 15.83 2.89
N LEU A 91 6.35 15.04 2.31
CA LEU A 91 6.68 14.04 1.29
C LEU A 91 5.69 14.11 0.13
N GLY A 92 6.19 13.99 -1.11
CA GLY A 92 5.32 13.87 -2.29
C GLY A 92 4.44 15.09 -2.59
N ARG A 93 4.82 16.29 -2.11
CA ARG A 93 4.04 17.50 -2.36
C ARG A 93 4.34 18.04 -3.76
N LYS A 94 3.31 18.13 -4.60
CA LYS A 94 3.41 18.82 -5.89
C LYS A 94 3.71 20.30 -5.65
N LYS A 95 4.71 20.85 -6.35
CA LYS A 95 5.04 22.28 -6.28
C LYS A 95 3.78 23.10 -6.59
N GLY A 96 3.36 23.96 -5.65
CA GLY A 96 2.19 24.83 -5.78
C GLY A 96 0.88 24.29 -5.18
N ALA A 97 0.81 23.04 -4.73
CA ALA A 97 -0.35 22.55 -4.01
C ALA A 97 -0.33 23.01 -2.54
N LYS A 98 -1.42 23.65 -2.09
CA LYS A 98 -1.57 24.02 -0.68
C LYS A 98 -1.75 22.74 0.16
N PRO A 99 -0.98 22.55 1.25
CA PRO A 99 -1.21 21.46 2.19
C PRO A 99 -2.58 21.61 2.83
N THR A 100 -3.18 20.48 3.21
CA THR A 100 -4.44 20.51 3.97
C THR A 100 -4.18 20.96 5.40
N GLU A 101 -5.19 21.55 6.05
CA GLU A 101 -5.09 22.02 7.44
C GLU A 101 -4.62 20.90 8.39
N ALA A 102 -5.06 19.67 8.16
CA ALA A 102 -4.66 18.50 8.94
C ALA A 102 -3.15 18.20 8.81
N GLU A 103 -2.57 18.35 7.62
CA GLU A 103 -1.14 18.11 7.38
C GLU A 103 -0.29 19.23 7.97
N GLU A 104 -0.72 20.49 7.83
CA GLU A 104 -0.04 21.63 8.45
C GLU A 104 -0.07 21.53 9.98
N ALA A 105 -1.19 21.11 10.56
CA ALA A 105 -1.31 20.91 11.99
C ALA A 105 -0.31 19.86 12.52
N VAL A 106 -0.06 18.78 11.77
CA VAL A 106 0.91 17.74 12.17
C VAL A 106 2.35 18.25 12.07
N LEU A 107 2.67 18.97 11.00
CA LEU A 107 4.02 19.51 10.78
C LEU A 107 4.36 20.61 11.79
N ASN A 108 3.47 21.60 11.95
CA ASN A 108 3.70 22.81 12.73
C ASN A 108 3.35 22.66 14.22
N LYS A 109 2.98 21.46 14.68
CA LYS A 109 2.69 21.20 16.09
C LYS A 109 3.89 21.56 16.96
N LYS A 110 3.69 22.51 17.88
CA LYS A 110 4.68 22.85 18.92
C LYS A 110 4.96 21.61 19.79
N ARG A 111 6.24 21.33 20.01
CA ARG A 111 6.71 20.15 20.73
C ARG A 111 7.69 20.59 21.82
N SER A 112 7.85 19.79 22.87
CA SER A 112 8.85 20.07 23.90
C SER A 112 10.26 19.87 23.35
N LYS A 113 11.26 20.56 23.92
CA LYS A 113 12.67 20.48 23.50
C LYS A 113 13.20 19.04 23.42
N LYS A 114 12.79 18.17 24.35
CA LYS A 114 13.16 16.73 24.35
C LYS A 114 12.60 15.99 23.13
N VAL A 115 11.35 16.27 22.77
CA VAL A 115 10.68 15.66 21.61
C VAL A 115 11.27 16.19 20.31
N GLU A 116 11.55 17.49 20.20
CA GLU A 116 12.23 18.06 19.03
C GLU A 116 13.59 17.42 18.79
N LYS A 117 14.40 17.22 19.85
CA LYS A 117 15.69 16.52 19.75
C LYS A 117 15.52 15.10 19.18
N LYS A 118 14.50 14.36 19.62
CA LYS A 118 14.17 13.02 19.12
C LYS A 118 13.87 13.04 17.60
N TYR A 119 13.08 14.00 17.14
CA TYR A 119 12.75 14.11 15.71
C TYR A 119 13.94 14.56 14.87
N LYS A 120 14.76 15.50 15.34
CA LYS A 120 16.01 15.89 14.65
C LYS A 120 16.95 14.70 14.43
N ILE A 121 16.99 13.75 15.37
CA ILE A 121 17.76 12.51 15.21
C ILE A 121 17.14 11.63 14.11
N ARG A 122 15.81 11.43 14.13
CA ARG A 122 15.11 10.64 13.09
C ARG A 122 15.24 11.23 11.70
N GLN A 123 15.15 12.56 11.57
CA GLN A 123 15.23 13.27 10.28
C GLN A 123 16.55 13.02 9.54
N ARG A 124 17.61 12.59 10.23
CA ARG A 124 18.88 12.18 9.58
C ARG A 124 18.73 10.93 8.72
N LEU A 125 17.75 10.08 9.04
CA LEU A 125 17.46 8.83 8.33
C LEU A 125 16.30 8.96 7.33
N ALA A 126 15.71 10.15 7.20
CA ALA A 126 14.54 10.39 6.34
C ALA A 126 14.85 10.47 4.84
N LYS A 127 16.08 10.16 4.40
CA LYS A 127 16.40 10.25 2.97
C LYS A 127 15.73 9.09 2.22
N LEU A 128 14.89 9.42 1.24
CA LEU A 128 14.27 8.44 0.35
C LEU A 128 15.02 8.35 -0.98
N GLU A 129 14.79 7.24 -1.66
CA GLU A 129 15.28 7.02 -3.02
C GLU A 129 14.45 7.88 -4.01
N PRO A 130 15.07 8.54 -5.00
CA PRO A 130 14.36 9.48 -5.87
C PRO A 130 13.17 8.90 -6.64
N ALA A 131 13.27 7.67 -7.16
CA ALA A 131 12.14 7.06 -7.87
C ALA A 131 10.94 6.80 -6.94
N LEU A 132 11.18 6.51 -5.66
CA LEU A 132 10.12 6.43 -4.66
C LEU A 132 9.49 7.80 -4.37
N GLU A 133 10.28 8.87 -4.29
CA GLU A 133 9.77 10.24 -4.12
C GLU A 133 8.85 10.65 -5.28
N GLU A 134 9.21 10.33 -6.52
CA GLU A 134 8.38 10.56 -7.71
C GLU A 134 7.04 9.82 -7.64
N GLN A 135 7.03 8.58 -7.16
CA GLN A 135 5.79 7.82 -6.96
C GLN A 135 4.89 8.47 -5.90
N PHE A 136 5.47 8.97 -4.80
CA PHE A 136 4.72 9.71 -3.79
C PHE A 136 4.12 11.02 -4.32
N GLN A 137 4.79 11.72 -5.25
CA GLN A 137 4.24 12.92 -5.90
C GLN A 137 2.96 12.61 -6.70
N ASN A 138 2.89 11.43 -7.30
CA ASN A 138 1.71 10.96 -8.03
C ASN A 138 0.63 10.34 -7.12
N ALA A 139 0.85 10.32 -5.80
CA ALA A 139 0.02 9.64 -4.80
C ALA A 139 -0.20 8.13 -5.07
N ARG A 140 0.68 7.52 -5.88
CA ARG A 140 0.54 6.16 -6.39
C ARG A 140 1.90 5.48 -6.34
N ILE A 141 2.03 4.44 -5.53
CA ILE A 141 3.26 3.65 -5.41
C ILE A 141 3.06 2.25 -5.99
N LEU A 142 4.13 1.70 -6.56
CA LEU A 142 4.15 0.33 -7.04
C LEU A 142 4.36 -0.63 -5.87
N ALA A 143 3.62 -1.74 -5.86
CA ALA A 143 3.75 -2.78 -4.87
C ALA A 143 3.63 -4.16 -5.50
N CYS A 144 4.25 -5.15 -4.87
CA CYS A 144 4.14 -6.55 -5.26
C CYS A 144 3.15 -7.27 -4.34
N VAL A 145 2.24 -8.07 -4.90
CA VAL A 145 1.32 -8.89 -4.08
C VAL A 145 2.04 -10.17 -3.62
N SER A 146 2.31 -10.28 -2.32
CA SER A 146 3.02 -11.44 -1.74
C SER A 146 2.08 -12.60 -1.38
N SER A 147 0.82 -12.29 -1.10
CA SER A 147 -0.22 -13.26 -0.71
C SER A 147 -0.86 -13.99 -1.91
N ARG A 148 -1.73 -14.97 -1.62
CA ARG A 148 -2.50 -15.73 -2.63
C ARG A 148 -3.99 -15.45 -2.49
N PRO A 149 -4.55 -14.44 -3.18
CA PRO A 149 -5.96 -14.04 -3.03
C PRO A 149 -6.97 -15.19 -3.20
N GLY A 150 -6.72 -16.08 -4.16
CA GLY A 150 -7.58 -17.26 -4.40
C GLY A 150 -7.46 -18.37 -3.36
N GLN A 151 -6.64 -18.25 -2.31
CA GLN A 151 -6.50 -19.25 -1.25
C GLN A 151 -6.85 -18.67 0.12
N CYS A 152 -6.29 -17.49 0.43
CA CYS A 152 -6.46 -16.82 1.72
C CYS A 152 -7.49 -15.68 1.71
N GLY A 153 -8.00 -15.27 0.55
CA GLY A 153 -8.98 -14.18 0.45
C GLY A 153 -8.40 -12.79 0.70
N ARG A 154 -7.07 -12.63 0.68
CA ARG A 154 -6.35 -11.37 0.91
C ARG A 154 -5.41 -11.05 -0.25
N ALA A 155 -5.16 -9.76 -0.45
CA ALA A 155 -4.23 -9.24 -1.46
C ALA A 155 -3.15 -8.40 -0.76
N ASP A 156 -2.48 -9.01 0.23
CA ASP A 156 -1.39 -8.42 0.99
C ASP A 156 -0.08 -8.50 0.20
N GLY A 157 0.81 -7.53 0.44
CA GLY A 157 2.03 -7.29 -0.32
C GLY A 157 3.22 -6.83 0.51
#